data_AF-A0A0D8DM41-F1
#
_entry.id   AF-A0A0D8DM41-F1
#
_cell.length_a   1.000
_cell.length_b   1.000
_cell.length_c   1.000
_cell.angle_alpha   90.00
_cell.angle_beta   90.00
_cell.angle_gamma   90.00
#
_symmetry.space_group_name_H-M   'P 1'
#
loop_
_entity.id
_entity.type
_entity.pdbx_description
1 polymer ?
#
loop_
_entity_poly.entity_id
_entity_poly.type
_entity_poly.pdbx_seq_one_letter_code
_entity_poly.pdbx_strand_id
1 'polypeptide(L)'
;MILKFKDSALTDDEDFDYILSSDINIDGDTAIKFFKEAQNDNFDLLIIKCRPDGLKNFSNFILRLSLSIKSRYLIGCINVYSKSAYKFIKDSGNSIINDRVNALNINIDILKNNFKVGYSSVDIGNKARIGLKDYVYLILKRGTILRYSIIGLSGIAVNEGFLFLLHPYLGNILSIIPAIEISIIYNFFMNNRFTFNGHGMFLKRLFKYNIFNLIGYGVNLLIYYFAIFENVSIYIADLLGIIVAFIITYSTASFLVW
;
A
#
# COMPACT_ATOMS: atom_id res chain seq x y z
N MET A 1 0.72 -20.82 2.50
CA MET A 1 0.74 -22.27 2.22
C MET A 1 2.13 -22.62 1.76
N ILE A 2 2.72 -23.66 2.34
CA ILE A 2 4.06 -24.13 1.97
C ILE A 2 3.91 -25.57 1.53
N LEU A 3 4.41 -25.88 0.33
CA LEU A 3 4.45 -27.22 -0.22
C LEU A 3 5.90 -27.55 -0.59
N LYS A 4 6.39 -28.71 -0.16
CA LYS A 4 7.70 -29.20 -0.56
C LYS A 4 7.52 -30.29 -1.61
N PHE A 5 8.45 -30.32 -2.54
CA PHE A 5 8.44 -31.27 -3.64
C PHE A 5 9.78 -32.02 -3.70
N LYS A 6 9.70 -33.33 -3.89
CA LYS A 6 10.81 -34.23 -4.18
C LYS A 6 10.38 -35.22 -5.25
N ASP A 7 11.21 -35.44 -6.27
CA ASP A 7 10.93 -36.39 -7.36
C ASP A 7 9.52 -36.22 -8.00
N SER A 8 9.08 -34.98 -8.22
CA SER A 8 7.73 -34.66 -8.75
C SER A 8 6.53 -35.03 -7.86
N ALA A 9 6.76 -35.40 -6.59
CA ALA A 9 5.72 -35.66 -5.61
C ALA A 9 5.77 -34.67 -4.44
N LEU A 10 4.61 -34.44 -3.81
CA LEU A 10 4.54 -33.73 -2.54
C LEU A 10 5.21 -34.57 -1.45
N THR A 11 6.06 -33.95 -0.66
CA THR A 11 6.71 -34.59 0.49
C THR A 11 6.58 -33.71 1.73
N ASP A 12 6.44 -34.32 2.89
CA ASP A 12 6.53 -33.62 4.17
C ASP A 12 7.96 -33.63 4.74
N ASP A 13 8.85 -34.45 4.17
CA ASP A 13 10.22 -34.64 4.63
C ASP A 13 11.05 -33.34 4.58
N GLU A 14 12.11 -33.28 5.40
CA GLU A 14 13.07 -32.17 5.34
C GLU A 14 13.98 -32.23 4.11
N ASP A 15 13.99 -33.36 3.41
CA ASP A 15 14.71 -33.53 2.17
C ASP A 15 13.79 -33.23 0.97
N PHE A 16 13.99 -32.07 0.35
CA PHE A 16 13.22 -31.59 -0.80
C PHE A 16 14.14 -30.96 -1.86
N ASP A 17 13.66 -30.94 -3.10
CA ASP A 17 14.34 -30.31 -4.24
C ASP A 17 13.88 -28.86 -4.42
N TYR A 18 12.56 -28.66 -4.31
CA TYR A 18 11.93 -27.36 -4.41
C TYR A 18 10.90 -27.14 -3.31
N ILE A 19 10.74 -25.88 -2.92
CA ILE A 19 9.72 -25.42 -1.97
C ILE A 19 8.87 -24.35 -2.63
N LEU A 20 7.58 -24.60 -2.68
CA LEU A 20 6.59 -23.65 -3.15
C LEU A 20 6.01 -22.93 -1.93
N SER A 21 6.20 -21.62 -1.89
CA SER A 21 5.53 -20.73 -0.95
C SER A 21 4.43 -19.99 -1.69
N SER A 22 3.21 -20.09 -1.19
CA SER A 22 2.04 -19.45 -1.77
C SER A 22 1.26 -18.68 -0.73
N ASP A 23 0.87 -17.45 -1.06
CA ASP A 23 -0.08 -16.65 -0.28
C ASP A 23 -1.54 -17.04 -0.52
N ILE A 24 -1.78 -17.98 -1.45
CA ILE A 24 -3.08 -18.42 -1.91
C ILE A 24 -3.23 -19.93 -1.72
N ASN A 25 -4.44 -20.40 -1.45
CA ASN A 25 -4.72 -21.82 -1.44
C ASN A 25 -4.81 -22.31 -2.89
N ILE A 26 -3.83 -23.11 -3.30
CA ILE A 26 -3.72 -23.66 -4.65
C ILE A 26 -4.13 -25.14 -4.60
N ASP A 27 -4.81 -25.60 -5.64
CA ASP A 27 -5.01 -27.02 -5.91
C ASP A 27 -3.67 -27.75 -6.17
N GLY A 28 -3.62 -29.02 -5.81
CA GLY A 28 -2.40 -29.84 -5.96
C GLY A 28 -1.90 -29.89 -7.41
N ASP A 29 -2.81 -29.98 -8.38
CA ASP A 29 -2.48 -30.06 -9.80
C ASP A 29 -1.79 -28.80 -10.32
N THR A 30 -2.31 -27.62 -9.96
CA THR A 30 -1.68 -26.34 -10.30
C THR A 30 -0.32 -26.17 -9.60
N ALA A 31 -0.18 -26.64 -8.36
CA ALA A 31 1.11 -26.62 -7.66
C ALA A 31 2.16 -27.53 -8.34
N ILE A 32 1.76 -28.74 -8.76
CA ILE A 32 2.61 -29.68 -9.49
C ILE A 32 3.01 -29.10 -10.86
N LYS A 33 2.11 -28.40 -11.55
CA LYS A 33 2.40 -27.74 -12.82
C LYS A 33 3.55 -26.75 -12.68
N PHE A 34 3.50 -25.88 -11.66
CA PHE A 34 4.56 -24.89 -11.43
C PHE A 34 5.87 -25.51 -10.98
N PHE A 35 5.81 -26.58 -10.19
CA PHE A 35 7.00 -27.35 -9.84
C PHE A 35 7.68 -27.89 -11.11
N LYS A 36 6.92 -28.53 -12.01
CA LYS A 36 7.44 -29.06 -13.28
C LYS A 36 7.98 -27.96 -14.18
N GLU A 37 7.35 -26.80 -14.22
CA GLU A 37 7.83 -25.61 -14.95
C GLU A 37 9.18 -25.12 -14.39
N ALA A 38 9.31 -25.02 -13.06
CA ALA A 38 10.57 -24.64 -12.42
C ALA A 38 11.69 -25.67 -12.68
N GLN A 39 11.37 -26.96 -12.65
CA GLN A 39 12.32 -28.05 -12.87
C GLN A 39 12.76 -28.15 -14.35
N ASN A 40 11.82 -28.12 -15.30
CA ASN A 40 12.12 -28.26 -16.72
C ASN A 40 13.04 -27.16 -17.23
N ASP A 41 12.82 -25.92 -16.78
CA ASP A 41 13.61 -24.76 -17.20
C ASP A 41 14.83 -24.51 -16.30
N ASN A 42 15.06 -25.38 -15.30
CA ASN A 42 16.11 -25.27 -14.28
C ASN A 42 16.13 -23.88 -13.61
N PHE A 43 14.97 -23.36 -13.24
CA PHE A 43 14.89 -22.12 -12.48
C PHE A 43 15.27 -22.36 -11.02
N ASP A 44 16.11 -21.50 -10.47
CA ASP A 44 16.39 -21.46 -9.03
C ASP A 44 15.25 -20.75 -8.26
N LEU A 45 14.58 -19.82 -8.95
CA LEU A 45 13.45 -19.08 -8.43
C LEU A 45 12.42 -18.87 -9.54
N LEU A 46 11.21 -19.37 -9.36
CA LEU A 46 10.08 -19.08 -10.25
C LEU A 46 9.09 -18.15 -9.54
N ILE A 47 8.90 -16.94 -10.08
CA ILE A 47 7.96 -15.94 -9.56
C ILE A 47 6.69 -15.96 -10.41
N ILE A 48 5.56 -16.31 -9.81
CA ILE A 48 4.29 -16.44 -10.51
C ILE A 48 3.38 -15.24 -10.19
N LYS A 49 3.07 -14.46 -11.23
CA LYS A 49 2.14 -13.33 -11.15
C LYS A 49 0.71 -13.81 -11.12
N CYS A 50 -0.09 -13.32 -10.18
CA CYS A 50 -1.54 -13.51 -10.20
C CYS A 50 -2.20 -12.33 -10.92
N ARG A 51 -2.98 -12.60 -11.95
CA ARG A 51 -3.83 -11.59 -12.60
C ARG A 51 -5.21 -11.58 -11.93
N PRO A 52 -5.68 -10.45 -11.38
CA PRO A 52 -6.99 -10.34 -10.75
C PRO A 52 -8.12 -10.13 -11.77
N ASP A 53 -9.31 -10.68 -11.51
CA ASP A 53 -10.54 -10.49 -12.30
C ASP A 53 -11.07 -9.04 -12.27
N GLY A 54 -11.84 -8.67 -13.32
CA GLY A 54 -12.24 -7.30 -13.67
C GLY A 54 -12.93 -6.45 -12.58
N LEU A 55 -13.69 -7.03 -11.64
CA LEU A 55 -14.31 -6.27 -10.54
C LEU A 55 -13.30 -5.90 -9.43
N LYS A 56 -12.26 -6.71 -9.24
CA LYS A 56 -11.09 -6.34 -8.42
C LYS A 56 -10.15 -5.40 -9.15
N ASN A 57 -10.35 -5.05 -10.43
CA ASN A 57 -9.58 -3.99 -11.05
C ASN A 57 -9.86 -2.64 -10.43
N PHE A 58 -11.05 -2.35 -9.90
CA PHE A 58 -11.30 -1.06 -9.24
C PHE A 58 -10.59 -0.99 -7.89
N SER A 59 -10.72 -2.02 -7.04
CA SER A 59 -9.98 -2.07 -5.76
C SER A 59 -8.47 -2.18 -5.96
N ASN A 60 -7.99 -2.96 -6.93
CA ASN A 60 -6.59 -3.01 -7.32
C ASN A 60 -6.11 -1.73 -8.03
N PHE A 61 -6.97 -1.01 -8.74
CA PHE A 61 -6.67 0.28 -9.34
C PHE A 61 -6.51 1.33 -8.26
N ILE A 62 -7.43 1.38 -7.29
CA ILE A 62 -7.32 2.20 -6.09
C ILE A 62 -6.07 1.80 -5.29
N LEU A 63 -5.75 0.51 -5.14
CA LEU A 63 -4.51 0.02 -4.49
C LEU A 63 -3.21 0.28 -5.28
N ARG A 64 -3.27 0.32 -6.62
CA ARG A 64 -2.13 0.64 -7.50
C ARG A 64 -1.86 2.14 -7.55
N LEU A 65 -2.94 2.92 -7.60
CA LEU A 65 -2.94 4.32 -7.24
C LEU A 65 -2.36 4.45 -5.83
N SER A 66 -2.69 3.52 -4.93
CA SER A 66 -2.35 3.66 -3.52
C SER A 66 -0.90 3.36 -3.11
N LEU A 67 0.06 3.12 -3.99
CA LEU A 67 1.38 2.63 -3.51
C LEU A 67 2.60 3.34 -4.07
N SER A 68 2.48 4.37 -4.91
CA SER A 68 3.64 5.02 -5.57
C SER A 68 4.66 4.00 -6.12
N ILE A 69 4.20 2.78 -6.44
CA ILE A 69 5.02 1.73 -7.01
C ILE A 69 5.19 2.13 -8.47
N LYS A 70 6.29 2.84 -8.75
CA LYS A 70 6.81 3.07 -10.12
C LYS A 70 7.12 1.76 -10.87
N SER A 71 6.95 0.64 -10.18
CA SER A 71 7.43 -0.66 -10.59
C SER A 71 6.31 -1.46 -11.25
N ARG A 72 6.55 -1.68 -12.54
CA ARG A 72 6.04 -2.77 -13.37
C ARG A 72 6.49 -4.16 -12.85
N TYR A 73 6.95 -4.28 -11.60
CA TYR A 73 7.56 -5.45 -10.96
C TYR A 73 6.78 -5.80 -9.67
N LEU A 74 5.93 -6.84 -9.71
CA LEU A 74 6.29 -8.25 -9.49
C LEU A 74 6.30 -8.64 -8.01
N ILE A 75 5.14 -8.58 -7.36
CA ILE A 75 4.85 -9.44 -6.20
C ILE A 75 4.22 -10.69 -6.82
N GLY A 76 4.98 -11.78 -6.91
CA GLY A 76 4.40 -13.08 -7.24
C GLY A 76 3.65 -13.59 -6.02
N CYS A 77 2.38 -13.96 -6.15
CA CYS A 77 1.64 -14.54 -5.00
C CYS A 77 2.02 -16.00 -4.76
N ILE A 78 2.79 -16.59 -5.68
CA ILE A 78 3.35 -17.93 -5.58
C ILE A 78 4.81 -17.82 -6.01
N ASN A 79 5.71 -18.30 -5.16
CA ASN A 79 7.14 -18.37 -5.42
C ASN A 79 7.60 -19.81 -5.24
N VAL A 80 8.32 -20.34 -6.21
CA VAL A 80 8.95 -21.66 -6.14
C VAL A 80 10.45 -21.45 -5.99
N TYR A 81 11.04 -21.94 -4.91
CA TYR A 81 12.46 -21.83 -4.61
C TYR A 81 13.12 -23.20 -4.74
N SER A 82 14.29 -23.26 -5.36
CA SER A 82 15.17 -24.42 -5.23
C SER A 82 15.72 -24.52 -3.80
N LYS A 83 16.21 -25.70 -3.41
CA LYS A 83 16.84 -25.95 -2.10
C LYS A 83 17.98 -24.97 -1.80
N SER A 84 18.77 -24.60 -2.80
CA SER A 84 19.89 -23.65 -2.68
C SER A 84 19.38 -22.22 -2.45
N ALA A 85 18.41 -21.76 -3.24
CA ALA A 85 17.79 -20.45 -3.06
C ALA A 85 17.10 -20.31 -1.70
N TYR A 86 16.41 -21.36 -1.24
CA TYR A 86 15.75 -21.35 0.07
C TYR A 86 16.75 -21.24 1.23
N LYS A 87 17.85 -22.00 1.21
CA LYS A 87 18.90 -21.90 2.24
C LYS A 87 19.53 -20.51 2.28
N PHE A 88 19.89 -19.95 1.11
CA PHE A 88 20.46 -18.61 1.02
C PHE A 88 19.58 -17.54 1.68
N ILE A 89 18.27 -17.59 1.44
CA ILE A 89 17.36 -16.61 2.02
C ILE A 89 17.14 -16.87 3.52
N LYS A 90 17.06 -18.13 3.96
CA LYS A 90 16.98 -18.48 5.40
C LYS A 90 18.19 -17.97 6.18
N ASP A 91 19.39 -18.11 5.61
CA ASP A 91 20.65 -17.69 6.21
C ASP A 91 20.81 -16.15 6.23
N SER A 92 20.12 -15.45 5.31
CA SER A 92 20.07 -13.97 5.28
C SER A 92 19.23 -13.33 6.41
N GLY A 93 18.68 -14.13 7.34
CA GLY A 93 17.84 -13.66 8.45
C GLY A 93 16.42 -13.26 8.05
N ASN A 94 16.05 -13.42 6.78
CA ASN A 94 14.70 -13.16 6.29
C ASN A 94 13.85 -14.42 6.46
N SER A 95 12.89 -14.40 7.38
CA SER A 95 11.90 -15.49 7.46
C SER A 95 10.93 -15.39 6.28
N ILE A 96 11.23 -16.11 5.19
CA ILE A 96 10.35 -16.30 4.02
C ILE A 96 8.98 -16.84 4.44
N ILE A 97 8.93 -17.49 5.60
CA ILE A 97 7.95 -18.51 5.94
C ILE A 97 6.67 -17.92 6.55
N ASN A 98 6.70 -16.72 7.14
CA ASN A 98 5.51 -16.20 7.84
C ASN A 98 5.19 -14.71 7.63
N ASP A 99 6.11 -13.91 7.12
CA ASP A 99 5.89 -12.48 7.05
C ASP A 99 5.56 -12.04 5.63
N ARG A 100 4.26 -11.90 5.37
CA ARG A 100 3.65 -11.19 4.22
C ARG A 100 4.34 -9.86 3.89
N VAL A 101 4.96 -9.25 4.90
CA VAL A 101 5.68 -7.98 4.87
C VAL A 101 7.16 -8.15 4.50
N ASN A 102 7.81 -9.24 4.92
CA ASN A 102 9.23 -9.47 4.62
C ASN A 102 9.43 -9.95 3.18
N ALA A 103 8.46 -10.64 2.59
CA ALA A 103 8.48 -10.97 1.16
C ALA A 103 8.54 -9.72 0.24
N LEU A 104 7.97 -8.59 0.69
CA LEU A 104 8.06 -7.29 0.00
C LEU A 104 9.45 -6.64 0.10
N ASN A 105 10.24 -7.02 1.10
CA ASN A 105 11.57 -6.46 1.38
C ASN A 105 12.72 -7.27 0.77
N ILE A 106 12.45 -8.45 0.20
CA ILE A 106 13.49 -9.20 -0.48
C ILE A 106 13.82 -8.46 -1.78
N ASN A 107 14.99 -7.84 -1.82
CA ASN A 107 15.54 -7.20 -3.02
C ASN A 107 15.62 -8.25 -4.13
N ILE A 108 14.65 -8.24 -5.04
CA ILE A 108 14.61 -9.11 -6.23
C ILE A 108 15.91 -8.98 -7.03
N ASP A 109 16.59 -7.83 -6.96
CA ASP A 109 17.85 -7.58 -7.63
C ASP A 109 19.02 -8.39 -7.04
N ILE A 110 19.03 -8.67 -5.73
CA ILE A 110 20.02 -9.57 -5.11
C ILE A 110 19.79 -11.01 -5.58
N LEU A 111 18.53 -11.41 -5.71
CA LEU A 111 18.18 -12.75 -6.19
C LEU A 111 18.49 -12.92 -7.67
N LYS A 112 18.19 -11.95 -8.52
CA LYS A 112 18.50 -11.99 -9.97
C LYS A 112 19.99 -12.09 -10.28
N ASN A 113 20.84 -11.50 -9.45
CA ASN A 113 22.29 -11.53 -9.66
C ASN A 113 22.90 -12.89 -9.27
N ASN A 114 22.25 -13.64 -8.37
CA ASN A 114 22.79 -14.88 -7.81
C ASN A 114 22.07 -16.15 -8.29
N PHE A 115 20.86 -16.03 -8.84
CA PHE A 115 19.99 -17.16 -9.15
C PHE A 115 19.28 -16.97 -10.50
N LYS A 116 19.02 -18.08 -11.21
CA LYS A 116 18.24 -18.05 -12.45
C LYS A 116 16.76 -17.86 -12.12
N VAL A 117 16.23 -16.67 -12.42
CA VAL A 117 14.84 -16.29 -12.11
C VAL A 117 13.92 -16.45 -13.33
N GLY A 118 12.85 -17.23 -13.16
CA GLY A 118 11.76 -17.39 -14.12
C GLY A 118 10.54 -16.55 -13.76
N TYR A 119 9.72 -16.23 -14.76
CA TYR A 119 8.46 -15.51 -14.58
C TYR A 119 7.32 -16.24 -15.27
N SER A 120 6.30 -16.59 -14.51
CA SER A 120 5.05 -17.15 -15.03
C SER A 120 3.86 -16.29 -14.61
N SER A 121 2.72 -16.45 -15.25
CA SER A 121 1.50 -15.76 -14.85
C SER A 121 0.30 -16.68 -14.89
N VAL A 122 -0.53 -16.62 -13.85
CA VAL A 122 -1.78 -17.37 -13.79
C VAL A 122 -2.93 -16.45 -13.41
N ASP A 123 -4.04 -16.65 -14.11
CA ASP A 123 -5.32 -16.05 -13.80
C ASP A 123 -5.89 -16.81 -12.59
N ILE A 124 -5.55 -16.32 -11.40
CA ILE A 124 -6.09 -16.87 -10.17
C ILE A 124 -7.40 -16.14 -9.91
N GLY A 125 -8.50 -16.75 -10.35
CA GLY A 125 -9.83 -16.32 -9.91
C GLY A 125 -9.87 -16.23 -8.38
N ASN A 126 -10.52 -15.18 -7.87
CA ASN A 126 -10.94 -14.86 -6.48
C ASN A 126 -10.12 -15.24 -5.22
N LYS A 127 -8.99 -15.96 -5.27
CA LYS A 127 -8.40 -16.59 -4.07
C LYS A 127 -7.27 -15.81 -3.39
N ALA A 128 -6.79 -14.69 -3.96
CA ALA A 128 -5.88 -13.78 -3.26
C ALA A 128 -6.62 -12.98 -2.17
N ARG A 129 -6.31 -13.25 -0.90
CA ARG A 129 -6.83 -12.55 0.29
C ARG A 129 -5.71 -11.76 0.98
N ILE A 130 -5.32 -10.64 0.38
CA ILE A 130 -4.75 -9.54 1.18
C ILE A 130 -5.95 -8.84 1.81
N GLY A 131 -6.07 -8.93 3.13
CA GLY A 131 -7.17 -8.31 3.87
C GLY A 131 -6.84 -6.86 4.19
N LEU A 132 -7.88 -6.04 4.36
CA LEU A 132 -7.75 -4.65 4.82
C LEU A 132 -7.00 -4.55 6.17
N LYS A 133 -7.09 -5.60 7.01
CA LYS A 133 -6.41 -5.70 8.31
C LYS A 133 -4.88 -5.74 8.20
N ASP A 134 -4.33 -6.48 7.24
CA ASP A 134 -2.88 -6.58 7.01
C ASP A 134 -2.29 -5.22 6.61
N TYR A 135 -3.09 -4.43 5.89
CA TYR A 135 -2.74 -3.10 5.43
C TYR A 135 -2.74 -2.07 6.56
N VAL A 136 -3.79 -2.08 7.39
CA VAL A 136 -3.89 -1.21 8.58
C VAL A 136 -2.71 -1.47 9.53
N TYR A 137 -2.31 -2.73 9.72
CA TYR A 137 -1.14 -3.09 10.53
C TYR A 137 0.17 -2.48 10.02
N LEU A 138 0.41 -2.53 8.71
CA LEU A 138 1.61 -1.95 8.08
C LEU A 138 1.69 -0.42 8.25
N ILE A 139 0.54 0.25 8.10
CA ILE A 139 0.41 1.69 8.29
C ILE A 139 0.72 2.08 9.73
N LEU A 140 0.13 1.37 10.70
CA LEU A 140 0.36 1.61 12.12
C LEU A 140 1.81 1.37 12.50
N LYS A 141 2.43 0.29 12.01
CA LYS A 141 3.83 -0.07 12.30
C LYS A 141 4.84 0.98 11.82
N ARG A 142 4.56 1.68 10.72
CA ARG A 142 5.44 2.75 10.21
C ARG A 142 5.31 4.07 10.97
N GLY A 143 4.27 4.25 11.78
CA GLY A 143 4.05 5.48 12.55
C GLY A 143 3.76 6.72 11.70
N THR A 144 3.57 6.56 10.39
CA THR A 144 3.32 7.67 9.44
C THR A 144 1.98 8.33 9.70
N ILE A 145 0.98 7.56 10.15
CA ILE A 145 -0.34 8.09 10.48
C ILE A 145 -0.29 9.06 11.66
N LEU A 146 0.47 8.75 12.70
CA LEU A 146 0.63 9.65 13.86
C LEU A 146 1.33 10.94 13.47
N ARG A 147 2.41 10.86 12.69
CA ARG A 147 3.11 12.05 12.18
C ARG A 147 2.20 12.91 11.30
N TYR A 148 1.44 12.27 10.41
CA TYR A 148 0.47 12.94 9.56
C TYR A 148 -0.64 13.63 10.38
N SER A 149 -1.17 12.96 11.41
CA SER A 149 -2.16 13.54 12.31
C SER A 149 -1.61 14.74 13.08
N ILE A 150 -0.39 14.64 13.64
CA ILE A 150 0.24 15.73 14.39
C ILE A 150 0.46 16.94 13.48
N ILE A 151 0.95 16.72 12.26
CA ILE A 151 1.14 17.78 11.27
C ILE A 151 -0.21 18.39 10.89
N GLY A 152 -1.23 17.57 10.62
CA GLY A 152 -2.58 18.03 10.32
C GLY A 152 -3.17 18.91 11.43
N LEU A 153 -3.02 18.50 12.69
CA LEU A 153 -3.41 19.30 13.86
C LEU A 153 -2.64 20.63 13.93
N SER A 154 -1.33 20.61 13.67
CA SER A 154 -0.54 21.84 13.61
C SER A 154 -0.99 22.76 12.47
N GLY A 155 -1.46 22.18 11.36
CA GLY A 155 -2.04 22.93 10.24
C GLY A 155 -3.31 23.68 10.61
N ILE A 156 -4.12 23.15 11.54
CA ILE A 156 -5.29 23.88 12.07
C ILE A 156 -4.83 25.15 12.78
N ALA A 157 -3.80 25.06 13.63
CA ALA A 157 -3.23 26.23 14.31
C ALA A 157 -2.64 27.25 13.31
N VAL A 158 -2.01 26.78 12.23
CA VAL A 158 -1.52 27.66 11.15
C VAL A 158 -2.69 28.33 10.42
N ASN A 159 -3.75 27.59 10.10
CA ASN A 159 -4.95 28.15 9.46
C ASN A 159 -5.55 29.28 10.30
N GLU A 160 -5.84 29.00 11.58
CA GLU A 160 -6.42 29.98 12.49
C GLU A 160 -5.49 31.18 12.73
N GLY A 161 -4.18 30.94 12.84
CA GLY A 161 -3.18 32.00 13.00
C GLY A 161 -3.15 32.94 11.79
N PHE A 162 -3.14 32.41 10.56
CA PHE A 162 -3.18 33.24 9.36
C PHE A 162 -4.53 33.89 9.15
N LEU A 163 -5.64 33.23 9.49
CA LEU A 163 -6.96 33.83 9.47
C LEU A 163 -7.00 35.06 10.39
N PHE A 164 -6.50 34.94 11.63
CA PHE A 164 -6.40 36.05 12.58
C PHE A 164 -5.56 37.22 12.05
N LEU A 165 -4.44 36.92 11.37
CA LEU A 165 -3.56 37.95 10.80
C LEU A 165 -4.15 38.64 9.56
N LEU A 166 -4.88 37.90 8.72
CA LEU A 166 -5.41 38.39 7.45
C LEU A 166 -6.79 39.04 7.60
N HIS A 167 -7.56 38.64 8.61
CA HIS A 167 -8.90 39.15 8.88
C HIS A 167 -8.98 40.69 8.95
N PRO A 168 -8.06 41.42 9.61
CA PRO A 168 -8.09 42.88 9.65
C PRO A 168 -7.94 43.56 8.28
N TYR A 169 -7.31 42.90 7.31
CA TYR A 169 -6.98 43.49 6.00
C TYR A 169 -7.96 43.07 4.90
N LEU A 170 -8.46 41.84 4.95
CA LEU A 170 -9.28 41.23 3.90
C LEU A 170 -10.74 41.01 4.32
N GLY A 171 -11.06 41.18 5.61
CA GLY A 171 -12.37 40.85 6.17
C GLY A 171 -12.65 39.34 6.22
N ASN A 172 -13.79 38.97 6.81
CA ASN A 172 -14.16 37.56 7.06
C ASN A 172 -14.19 36.68 5.81
N ILE A 173 -14.74 37.18 4.72
CA ILE A 173 -15.04 36.36 3.54
C ILE A 173 -13.78 36.08 2.71
N LEU A 174 -12.89 37.08 2.57
CA LEU A 174 -11.71 36.95 1.71
C LEU A 174 -10.49 36.40 2.45
N SER A 175 -10.41 36.52 3.78
CA SER A 175 -9.26 36.03 4.56
C SER A 175 -9.21 34.50 4.68
N ILE A 176 -10.36 33.82 4.59
CA ILE A 176 -10.44 32.35 4.75
C ILE A 176 -9.74 31.58 3.63
N ILE A 177 -9.84 32.06 2.38
CA ILE A 177 -9.26 31.42 1.21
C ILE A 177 -7.71 31.33 1.31
N PRO A 178 -6.97 32.44 1.50
CA PRO A 178 -5.53 32.39 1.65
C PRO A 178 -5.11 31.67 2.94
N ALA A 179 -5.85 31.78 4.05
CA ALA A 179 -5.53 31.06 5.29
C ALA A 179 -5.54 29.53 5.10
N ILE A 180 -6.59 29.02 4.44
CA ILE A 180 -6.72 27.59 4.11
C ILE A 180 -5.59 27.15 3.19
N GLU A 181 -5.33 27.88 2.11
CA GLU A 181 -4.27 27.48 1.15
C GLU A 181 -2.88 27.50 1.81
N ILE A 182 -2.58 28.50 2.65
CA ILE A 182 -1.33 28.56 3.41
C ILE A 182 -1.21 27.35 4.35
N SER A 183 -2.29 26.96 5.03
CA SER A 183 -2.30 25.77 5.88
C SER A 183 -2.07 24.48 5.09
N ILE A 184 -2.69 24.33 3.91
CA ILE A 184 -2.49 23.15 3.06
C ILE A 184 -1.04 23.08 2.56
N ILE A 185 -0.47 24.22 2.13
CA ILE A 185 0.93 24.30 1.71
C ILE A 185 1.86 23.95 2.87
N TYR A 186 1.62 24.49 4.06
CA TYR A 186 2.38 24.17 5.28
C TYR A 186 2.34 22.66 5.57
N ASN A 187 1.15 22.06 5.56
CA ASN A 187 0.96 20.62 5.77
C ASN A 187 1.71 19.80 4.73
N PHE A 188 1.69 20.23 3.46
CA PHE A 188 2.46 19.58 2.39
C PHE A 188 3.97 19.62 2.68
N PHE A 189 4.51 20.78 3.02
CA PHE A 189 5.94 20.94 3.31
C PHE A 189 6.38 20.08 4.49
N MET A 190 5.63 20.10 5.59
CA MET A 190 5.92 19.32 6.78
C MET A 190 5.82 17.82 6.51
N ASN A 191 4.77 17.37 5.83
CA ASN A 191 4.63 15.96 5.46
C ASN A 191 5.71 15.51 4.45
N ASN A 192 6.13 16.39 3.54
CA ASN A 192 7.24 16.11 2.62
C ASN A 192 8.58 15.93 3.32
N ARG A 193 8.86 16.75 4.34
CA ARG A 193 10.16 16.75 5.03
C ARG A 193 10.24 15.75 6.19
N PHE A 194 9.13 15.49 6.89
CA PHE A 194 9.16 14.75 8.16
C PHE A 194 8.36 13.44 8.13
N THR A 195 7.24 13.39 7.40
CA THR A 195 6.37 12.19 7.39
C THR A 195 6.81 11.17 6.36
N PHE A 196 7.04 11.61 5.12
CA PHE A 196 7.22 10.71 3.99
C PHE A 196 8.57 10.84 3.29
N ASN A 197 9.40 11.82 3.65
CA ASN A 197 10.71 12.07 3.03
C ASN A 197 10.66 12.03 1.50
N GLY A 198 9.72 12.79 0.91
CA GLY A 198 9.33 12.59 -0.48
C GLY A 198 10.44 12.83 -1.49
N HIS A 199 10.56 11.93 -2.47
CA HIS A 199 11.54 12.02 -3.57
C HIS A 199 10.84 12.31 -4.90
N GLY A 200 11.54 12.96 -5.84
CA GLY A 200 11.02 13.31 -7.18
C GLY A 200 10.49 14.74 -7.32
N MET A 201 9.62 14.97 -8.31
CA MET A 201 9.26 16.31 -8.77
C MET A 201 8.28 17.01 -7.81
N PHE A 202 8.79 18.00 -7.07
CA PHE A 202 8.08 18.70 -5.99
C PHE A 202 6.73 19.27 -6.41
N LEU A 203 6.68 20.00 -7.53
CA LEU A 203 5.49 20.72 -7.98
C LEU A 203 4.33 19.78 -8.34
N LYS A 204 4.64 18.63 -8.95
CA LYS A 204 3.64 17.60 -9.27
C LYS A 204 2.99 17.03 -8.02
N ARG A 205 3.76 16.90 -6.94
CA ARG A 205 3.30 16.35 -5.67
C ARG A 205 2.45 17.36 -4.92
N LEU A 206 2.86 18.63 -4.91
CA LEU A 206 2.07 19.73 -4.35
C LEU A 206 0.68 19.80 -5.02
N PHE A 207 0.64 19.78 -6.36
CA PHE A 207 -0.61 19.82 -7.11
C PHE A 207 -1.54 18.64 -6.78
N LYS A 208 -0.99 17.42 -6.75
CA LYS A 208 -1.75 16.22 -6.34
C LYS A 208 -2.28 16.36 -4.91
N TYR A 209 -1.45 16.84 -3.98
CA TYR A 209 -1.84 17.00 -2.59
C TYR A 209 -3.03 17.96 -2.45
N ASN A 210 -3.01 19.09 -3.15
CA ASN A 210 -4.12 20.04 -3.18
C ASN A 210 -5.40 19.41 -3.74
N ILE A 211 -5.32 18.67 -4.85
CA ILE A 211 -6.50 17.97 -5.41
C ILE A 211 -7.10 16.98 -4.40
N PHE A 212 -6.27 16.16 -3.75
CA PHE A 212 -6.78 15.15 -2.84
C PHE A 212 -7.33 15.74 -1.54
N ASN A 213 -6.76 16.85 -1.05
CA ASN A 213 -7.36 17.60 0.06
C ASN A 213 -8.70 18.20 -0.33
N LEU A 214 -8.84 18.71 -1.56
CA LEU A 214 -10.12 19.21 -2.06
C LEU A 214 -11.19 18.10 -2.16
N ILE A 215 -10.80 16.92 -2.65
CA ILE A 215 -11.68 15.74 -2.66
C ILE A 215 -12.07 15.35 -1.23
N GLY A 216 -11.10 15.31 -0.31
CA GLY A 216 -11.36 15.04 1.11
C GLY A 216 -12.36 15.99 1.72
N TYR A 217 -12.23 17.29 1.42
CA TYR A 217 -13.20 18.30 1.85
C TYR A 217 -14.59 18.06 1.27
N GLY A 218 -14.69 17.73 -0.03
CA GLY A 218 -15.96 17.37 -0.65
C GLY A 218 -16.62 16.15 -0.01
N VAL A 219 -15.83 15.13 0.37
CA VAL A 219 -16.34 13.95 1.08
C VAL A 219 -16.78 14.29 2.51
N ASN A 220 -16.05 15.16 3.21
CA ASN A 220 -16.47 15.65 4.53
C ASN A 220 -17.89 16.24 4.45
N LEU A 221 -18.09 17.18 3.52
CA LEU A 221 -19.39 17.82 3.31
C LEU A 221 -20.49 16.81 2.96
N LEU A 222 -20.20 15.85 2.07
CA LEU A 222 -21.16 14.84 1.67
C LEU A 222 -21.63 14.01 2.88
N ILE A 223 -20.70 13.55 3.71
CA ILE A 223 -21.01 12.74 4.89
C ILE A 223 -21.75 13.55 5.94
N TYR A 224 -21.31 14.79 6.17
CA TYR A 224 -21.99 15.72 7.06
C TYR A 224 -23.46 15.89 6.66
N TYR A 225 -23.73 16.31 5.41
CA TYR A 225 -25.10 16.55 4.96
C TYR A 225 -25.95 15.28 4.91
N PHE A 226 -25.36 14.15 4.55
CA PHE A 226 -26.05 12.86 4.60
C PHE A 226 -26.45 12.49 6.03
N ALA A 227 -25.55 12.65 7.01
CA ALA A 227 -25.85 12.38 8.40
C ALA A 227 -26.91 13.34 8.97
N ILE A 228 -26.87 14.63 8.59
CA ILE A 228 -27.92 15.59 8.94
C ILE A 228 -29.28 15.17 8.36
N PHE A 229 -29.31 14.70 7.11
CA PHE A 229 -30.54 14.20 6.48
C PHE A 229 -31.14 13.00 7.25
N GLU A 230 -30.28 12.15 7.82
CA GLU A 230 -30.67 11.04 8.70
C GLU A 230 -30.96 11.48 10.16
N ASN A 231 -31.11 12.79 10.41
CA ASN A 231 -31.37 13.38 11.74
C ASN A 231 -30.30 13.07 12.80
N VAL A 232 -29.06 12.82 12.39
CA VAL A 232 -27.91 12.70 13.30
C VAL A 232 -27.58 14.09 13.85
N SER A 233 -27.16 14.16 15.12
CA SER A 233 -26.70 15.41 15.74
C SER A 233 -25.58 16.06 14.91
N ILE A 234 -25.62 17.39 14.78
CA ILE A 234 -24.65 18.20 14.02
C ILE A 234 -23.21 17.89 14.45
N TYR A 235 -22.95 17.73 15.75
CA TYR A 235 -21.62 17.43 16.28
C TYR A 235 -21.11 16.05 15.88
N ILE A 236 -22.01 15.05 15.84
CA ILE A 236 -21.67 13.67 15.45
C ILE A 236 -21.47 13.60 13.93
N ALA A 237 -22.33 14.29 13.16
CA ALA A 237 -22.22 14.39 11.72
C ALA A 237 -20.88 15.01 11.28
N ASP A 238 -20.48 16.11 11.92
CA ASP A 238 -19.21 16.79 11.66
C ASP A 238 -18.01 15.90 12.02
N LEU A 239 -18.03 15.27 13.21
CA LEU A 239 -16.98 14.34 13.63
C LEU A 239 -16.82 13.16 12.64
N LEU A 240 -17.93 12.57 12.18
CA LEU A 240 -17.90 11.49 11.20
C LEU A 240 -17.32 11.95 9.87
N GLY A 241 -17.73 13.12 9.39
CA GLY A 241 -17.20 13.71 8.16
C GLY A 241 -15.69 13.94 8.24
N ILE A 242 -15.21 14.52 9.35
CA ILE A 242 -13.78 14.74 9.59
C ILE A 242 -13.00 13.42 9.62
N ILE A 243 -13.50 12.40 10.33
CA ILE A 243 -12.82 11.09 10.42
C ILE A 243 -12.70 10.45 9.03
N VAL A 244 -13.76 10.43 8.24
CA VAL A 244 -13.73 9.79 6.92
C VAL A 244 -12.88 10.59 5.93
N ALA A 245 -12.98 11.93 5.95
CA ALA A 245 -12.13 12.79 5.13
C ALA A 245 -10.65 12.61 5.50
N PHE A 246 -10.33 12.49 6.79
CA PHE A 246 -8.98 12.19 7.25
C PHE A 246 -8.48 10.84 6.69
N ILE A 247 -9.30 9.78 6.74
CA ILE A 247 -8.93 8.46 6.21
C ILE A 247 -8.62 8.56 4.71
N ILE A 248 -9.44 9.27 3.93
CA ILE A 248 -9.26 9.42 2.48
C ILE A 248 -8.03 10.26 2.17
N THR A 249 -7.87 11.41 2.82
CA THR A 249 -6.74 12.32 2.60
C THR A 249 -5.42 11.70 3.04
N TYR A 250 -5.36 11.04 4.20
CA TYR A 250 -4.18 10.30 4.66
C TYR A 250 -3.84 9.15 3.71
N SER A 251 -4.85 8.40 3.27
CA SER A 251 -4.64 7.31 2.32
C SER A 251 -4.04 7.90 1.04
N THR A 252 -4.77 8.76 0.34
CA THR A 252 -4.29 9.37 -0.92
C THR A 252 -2.94 10.08 -0.77
N ALA A 253 -2.70 10.78 0.34
CA ALA A 253 -1.39 11.29 0.73
C ALA A 253 -0.31 10.22 0.65
N SER A 254 -0.37 9.22 1.54
CA SER A 254 0.66 8.19 1.75
C SER A 254 1.03 7.40 0.48
N PHE A 255 0.24 7.55 -0.58
CA PHE A 255 0.08 6.57 -1.60
C PHE A 255 0.14 7.12 -3.03
N LEU A 256 -0.47 8.30 -3.26
CA LEU A 256 -0.55 8.95 -4.57
C LEU A 256 0.33 10.19 -4.68
N VAL A 257 0.56 10.86 -3.55
CA VAL A 257 1.28 12.12 -3.48
C VAL A 257 2.77 11.90 -3.25
N TRP A 258 3.13 10.98 -2.36
CA TRP A 258 4.50 10.59 -2.04
C TRP A 258 4.80 9.23 -2.68
#